data_AF-A0A1X6WQG5-F1
#
_entry.id   AF-A0A1X6WQG5-F1
#
_cell.length_a   1.000
_cell.length_b   1.000
_cell.length_c   1.000
_cell.angle_alpha   90.00
_cell.angle_beta   90.00
_cell.angle_gamma   90.00
#
_symmetry.space_group_name_H-M   'P 1'
#
loop_
_entity.id
_entity.type
_entity.pdbx_description
1 polymer ?
#
loop_
_entity_poly.entity_id
_entity_poly.type
_entity_poly.pdbx_seq_one_letter_code
_entity_poly.pdbx_strand_id
1 'polypeptide(L)'
;MIINRLGILMAERGIKISDVFEATNISRSTLTSISQNESKMIQLETIDSLCNYFDITPNEFFDYAPYILKYDSYIPDYREEAIEDLKKFQSKLEDYGHNEDRILQFTHDYLNIFGDSRKVIEISVKKVQKNYNYLMGIDIFQSKDLDDSNAPKEFDVIVTLTDSYNLKNFTEDIYNNVSVTFQTKIKNDCMNLVEGNIKELENFASISKRKISVYIETPFGDKSLVISPNKKTKEEITKEYNEILIEWWEKSL
;
A
#
# COMPACT_ATOMS: atom_id res chain seq x y z
N MET A 1 -2.65 17.72 7.73
CA MET A 1 -3.25 16.47 8.22
C MET A 1 -3.71 16.76 9.63
N ILE A 2 -4.91 16.32 9.97
CA ILE A 2 -5.45 16.41 11.32
C ILE A 2 -5.84 15.00 11.76
N ILE A 3 -5.55 14.66 13.01
CA ILE A 3 -5.88 13.37 13.61
C ILE A 3 -6.36 13.62 15.04
N ASN A 4 -7.35 12.87 15.51
CA ASN A 4 -7.83 12.98 16.88
C ASN A 4 -7.11 11.98 17.79
N ARG A 5 -7.01 12.33 19.08
CA ARG A 5 -6.30 11.56 20.11
C ARG A 5 -7.24 10.77 21.01
N LEU A 6 -8.52 10.59 20.67
CA LEU A 6 -9.51 9.96 21.56
C LEU A 6 -9.06 8.56 22.01
N GLY A 7 -8.59 7.70 21.10
CA GLY A 7 -8.09 6.37 21.45
C GLY A 7 -6.90 6.39 22.42
N ILE A 8 -6.01 7.38 22.26
CA ILE A 8 -4.84 7.57 23.14
C ILE A 8 -5.29 8.04 24.52
N LEU A 9 -6.15 9.07 24.58
CA LEU A 9 -6.67 9.63 25.83
C LEU A 9 -7.42 8.58 26.66
N MET A 10 -8.18 7.71 25.98
CA MET A 10 -8.87 6.60 26.60
C MET A 10 -7.90 5.56 27.16
N ALA A 11 -6.87 5.18 26.39
CA ALA A 11 -5.87 4.21 26.81
C ALA A 11 -5.03 4.73 28.00
N GLU A 12 -4.58 5.98 27.96
CA GLU A 12 -3.79 6.63 29.03
C GLU A 12 -4.54 6.65 30.37
N ARG A 13 -5.87 6.75 30.33
CA ARG A 13 -6.73 6.84 31.53
C ARG A 13 -7.45 5.54 31.89
N GLY A 14 -7.24 4.47 31.11
CA GLY A 14 -7.93 3.19 31.31
C GLY A 14 -9.45 3.26 31.10
N ILE A 15 -9.94 4.21 30.30
CA ILE A 15 -11.36 4.48 30.05
C ILE A 15 -11.83 3.66 28.85
N LYS A 16 -13.01 3.05 28.95
CA LYS A 16 -13.63 2.28 27.86
C LYS A 16 -14.67 3.11 27.11
N ILE A 17 -15.01 2.69 25.89
CA ILE A 17 -16.07 3.32 25.08
C ILE A 17 -17.41 3.33 25.85
N SER A 18 -17.69 2.30 26.65
CA SER A 18 -18.88 2.25 27.51
C SER A 18 -18.98 3.43 28.46
N ASP A 19 -17.86 3.80 29.07
CA ASP A 19 -17.82 4.80 30.14
C ASP A 19 -18.02 6.20 29.55
N VAL A 20 -17.41 6.45 28.39
CA VAL A 20 -17.61 7.70 27.63
C VAL A 20 -19.04 7.80 27.13
N PHE A 21 -19.62 6.71 26.61
CA PHE A 21 -21.02 6.65 26.17
C PHE A 21 -21.98 7.01 27.32
N GLU A 22 -21.79 6.42 28.51
CA GLU A 22 -22.65 6.68 29.67
C GLU A 22 -22.57 8.13 30.15
N ALA A 23 -21.41 8.77 30.05
CA ALA A 23 -21.21 10.15 30.51
C ALA A 23 -21.63 11.21 29.47
N THR A 24 -21.46 10.93 28.19
CA THR A 24 -21.63 11.93 27.11
C THR A 24 -22.86 11.71 26.24
N ASN A 25 -23.46 10.51 26.30
CA ASN A 25 -24.55 10.06 25.44
C ASN A 25 -24.20 10.06 23.93
N ILE A 26 -22.92 10.19 23.57
CA ILE A 26 -22.43 10.02 22.19
C ILE A 26 -22.47 8.54 21.84
N SER A 27 -23.10 8.17 20.73
CA SER A 27 -23.30 6.76 20.36
C SER A 27 -21.99 5.97 20.33
N ARG A 28 -22.03 4.69 20.75
CA ARG A 28 -20.83 3.83 20.78
C ARG A 28 -20.18 3.69 19.41
N SER A 29 -20.97 3.57 18.34
CA SER A 29 -20.43 3.49 16.96
C SER A 29 -19.70 4.77 16.56
N THR A 30 -20.23 5.94 16.93
CA THR A 30 -19.56 7.23 16.75
C THR A 30 -18.25 7.28 17.54
N LEU A 31 -18.26 6.94 18.83
CA LEU A 31 -17.06 6.92 19.67
C LEU A 31 -16.00 5.95 19.13
N THR A 32 -16.40 4.76 18.67
CA THR A 32 -15.51 3.79 18.02
C THR A 32 -14.86 4.42 16.79
N SER A 33 -15.66 4.94 15.86
CA SER A 33 -15.15 5.56 14.63
C SER A 33 -14.21 6.74 14.90
N ILE A 34 -14.53 7.59 15.89
CA ILE A 34 -13.66 8.69 16.29
C ILE A 34 -12.36 8.12 16.87
N SER A 35 -12.44 7.19 17.83
CA SER A 35 -11.26 6.61 18.49
C SER A 35 -10.30 5.91 17.52
N GLN A 36 -10.82 5.36 16.43
CA GLN A 36 -10.07 4.71 15.35
C GLN A 36 -9.65 5.66 14.24
N ASN A 37 -9.95 6.96 14.34
CA ASN A 37 -9.68 7.97 13.30
C ASN A 37 -10.33 7.67 11.94
N GLU A 38 -11.44 6.95 11.94
CA GLU A 38 -12.22 6.61 10.74
C GLU A 38 -13.30 7.66 10.42
N SER A 39 -13.60 8.54 11.38
CA SER A 39 -14.59 9.60 11.22
C SER A 39 -14.11 10.69 10.26
N LYS A 40 -14.86 10.89 9.16
CA LYS A 40 -14.61 11.97 8.19
C LYS A 40 -15.02 13.36 8.69
N MET A 41 -15.94 13.41 9.65
CA MET A 41 -16.49 14.62 10.23
C MET A 41 -16.80 14.35 11.70
N ILE A 42 -16.50 15.32 12.56
CA ILE A 42 -16.89 15.31 13.97
C ILE A 42 -17.63 16.63 14.21
N GLN A 43 -18.82 16.55 14.81
CA GLN A 43 -19.61 17.74 15.14
C GLN A 43 -18.93 18.51 16.28
N LEU A 44 -19.01 19.84 16.26
CA LEU A 44 -18.40 20.69 17.30
C LEU A 44 -18.95 20.36 18.69
N GLU A 45 -20.26 20.12 18.81
CA GLU A 45 -20.89 19.70 20.08
C GLU A 45 -20.31 18.39 20.63
N THR A 46 -19.94 17.45 19.73
CA THR A 46 -19.26 16.20 20.12
C THR A 46 -17.85 16.49 20.64
N ILE A 47 -17.12 17.39 19.99
CA ILE A 47 -15.79 17.81 20.43
C ILE A 47 -15.87 18.49 21.79
N ASP A 48 -16.81 19.42 21.99
CA ASP A 48 -17.02 20.12 23.26
C ASP A 48 -17.34 19.13 24.39
N SER A 49 -18.24 18.17 24.14
CA SER A 49 -18.60 17.14 25.12
C SER A 49 -17.41 16.26 25.50
N LEU A 50 -16.61 15.82 24.52
CA LEU A 50 -15.40 15.03 24.77
C LEU A 50 -14.33 15.85 25.48
N CYS A 51 -14.11 17.11 25.09
CA CYS A 51 -13.15 18.00 25.75
C CYS A 51 -13.52 18.21 27.22
N ASN A 52 -14.80 18.45 27.52
CA ASN A 52 -15.29 18.58 28.90
C ASN A 52 -15.13 17.28 29.69
N TYR A 53 -15.55 16.14 29.12
CA TYR A 53 -15.44 14.84 29.79
C TYR A 53 -13.98 14.47 30.13
N PHE A 54 -13.05 14.74 29.22
CA PHE A 54 -11.63 14.49 29.45
C PHE A 54 -10.90 15.65 30.14
N ASP A 55 -11.56 16.78 30.46
CA ASP A 55 -10.92 17.97 31.01
C ASP A 55 -9.67 18.38 30.19
N ILE A 56 -9.86 18.56 28.88
CA ILE A 56 -8.81 18.94 27.92
C ILE A 56 -9.30 20.02 26.97
N THR A 57 -8.37 20.67 26.29
CA THR A 57 -8.64 21.63 25.22
C THR A 57 -8.69 20.94 23.84
N PRO A 58 -9.30 21.59 22.81
CA PRO A 58 -9.24 21.08 21.44
C PRO A 58 -7.83 20.86 20.90
N ASN A 59 -6.84 21.65 21.36
CA ASN A 59 -5.43 21.49 20.99
C ASN A 59 -4.79 20.23 21.59
N GLU A 60 -5.32 19.73 22.70
CA GLU A 60 -4.89 18.46 23.29
C GLU A 60 -5.64 17.27 22.69
N PHE A 61 -6.87 17.49 22.19
CA PHE A 61 -7.67 16.48 21.52
C PHE A 61 -7.20 16.21 20.08
N PHE A 62 -6.82 17.24 19.33
CA PHE A 62 -6.33 17.10 17.96
C PHE A 62 -4.81 17.27 17.87
N ASP A 63 -4.22 16.48 16.98
CA ASP A 63 -2.86 16.66 16.53
C ASP A 63 -2.86 17.11 15.05
N TYR A 64 -1.92 17.99 14.71
CA TYR A 64 -1.88 18.66 13.42
C TYR A 64 -0.46 18.68 12.84
N ALA A 65 -0.34 18.21 11.62
CA ALA A 65 0.86 18.34 10.81
C ALA A 65 0.55 19.14 9.54
N PRO A 66 1.39 20.12 9.14
CA PRO A 66 1.11 21.06 8.03
C PRO A 66 1.34 20.45 6.63
N TYR A 67 0.99 19.18 6.47
CA TYR A 67 1.12 18.41 5.23
C TYR A 67 -0.26 17.99 4.73
N ILE A 68 -0.47 17.95 3.43
CA ILE A 68 -1.57 17.20 2.81
C ILE A 68 -0.92 16.14 1.96
N LEU A 69 -1.15 14.88 2.30
CA LEU A 69 -0.59 13.73 1.60
C LEU A 69 -1.63 13.16 0.64
N LYS A 70 -1.20 12.84 -0.56
CA LYS A 70 -1.92 11.98 -1.50
C LYS A 70 -0.98 10.88 -1.92
N TYR A 71 -1.53 9.69 -2.09
CA TYR A 71 -0.77 8.53 -2.50
C TYR A 71 -1.35 8.00 -3.79
N ASP A 72 -0.48 7.62 -4.71
CA ASP A 72 -0.82 6.91 -5.93
C ASP A 72 0.18 5.78 -6.15
N SER A 73 -0.16 4.81 -7.00
CA SER A 73 0.77 3.76 -7.40
C SER A 73 0.63 3.44 -8.88
N TYR A 74 1.75 3.35 -9.58
CA TYR A 74 1.79 3.09 -11.02
C TYR A 74 2.97 2.19 -11.42
N ILE A 75 2.95 1.71 -12.66
CA ILE A 75 4.07 0.99 -13.27
C ILE A 75 5.02 2.04 -13.86
N PRO A 76 6.33 2.04 -13.55
CA PRO A 76 7.25 3.02 -14.10
C PRO A 76 7.38 2.96 -15.63
N ASP A 77 7.56 4.12 -16.26
CA ASP A 77 7.62 4.31 -17.72
C ASP A 77 8.59 3.33 -18.43
N TYR A 78 9.77 3.06 -17.85
CA TYR A 78 10.75 2.14 -18.46
C TYR A 78 10.24 0.69 -18.55
N ARG A 79 9.30 0.29 -17.67
CA ARG A 79 8.62 -1.00 -17.77
C ARG A 79 7.50 -0.96 -18.80
N GLU A 80 6.85 0.18 -18.98
CA GLU A 80 5.86 0.37 -20.06
C GLU A 80 6.51 0.25 -21.43
N GLU A 81 7.70 0.83 -21.62
CA GLU A 81 8.51 0.68 -22.84
C GLU A 81 8.84 -0.79 -23.10
N ALA A 82 9.28 -1.54 -22.07
CA ALA A 82 9.53 -2.97 -22.19
C ALA A 82 8.27 -3.76 -22.62
N ILE A 83 7.09 -3.39 -22.11
CA ILE A 83 5.81 -3.98 -22.53
C ILE A 83 5.52 -3.66 -24.00
N GLU A 84 5.77 -2.42 -24.43
CA GLU A 84 5.54 -2.01 -25.82
C GLU A 84 6.46 -2.76 -26.78
N ASP A 85 7.72 -2.95 -26.41
CA ASP A 85 8.68 -3.73 -27.20
C ASP A 85 8.29 -5.21 -27.28
N LEU A 86 7.76 -5.79 -26.20
CA LEU A 86 7.17 -7.13 -26.22
C LEU A 86 6.00 -7.24 -27.20
N LYS A 87 5.11 -6.24 -27.24
CA LYS A 87 3.98 -6.20 -28.20
C LYS A 87 4.47 -6.13 -29.66
N LYS A 88 5.50 -5.33 -29.92
CA LYS A 88 6.15 -5.27 -31.25
C LYS A 88 6.80 -6.60 -31.62
N PHE A 89 7.29 -7.35 -30.64
CA PHE A 89 7.86 -8.67 -30.85
C PHE A 89 6.79 -9.74 -31.07
N GLN A 90 5.68 -9.69 -30.32
CA GLN A 90 4.54 -10.58 -30.46
C GLN A 90 3.89 -10.49 -31.85
N SER A 91 3.58 -9.28 -32.32
CA SER A 91 2.95 -9.07 -33.63
C SER A 91 3.80 -9.60 -34.79
N LYS A 92 5.13 -9.63 -34.65
CA LYS A 92 6.04 -10.23 -35.66
C LYS A 92 6.08 -11.76 -35.62
N LEU A 93 5.73 -12.39 -34.49
CA LEU A 93 5.75 -13.86 -34.34
C LEU A 93 4.47 -14.52 -34.83
N GLU A 94 3.33 -13.80 -34.79
CA GLU A 94 2.05 -14.25 -35.37
C GLU A 94 2.18 -14.55 -36.88
N ASP A 95 3.06 -13.84 -37.59
CA ASP A 95 3.37 -14.05 -39.02
C ASP A 95 4.27 -15.28 -39.31
N TYR A 96 5.04 -15.75 -38.34
CA TYR A 96 6.03 -16.84 -38.52
C TYR A 96 5.62 -18.17 -37.87
N GLY A 97 4.36 -18.27 -37.42
CA GLY A 97 3.75 -19.53 -37.03
C GLY A 97 4.50 -20.23 -35.89
N HIS A 98 4.62 -19.59 -34.72
CA HIS A 98 4.86 -20.34 -33.48
C HIS A 98 4.24 -19.72 -32.22
N ASN A 99 3.42 -20.57 -31.58
CA ASN A 99 2.99 -20.66 -30.18
C ASN A 99 2.92 -19.34 -29.39
N GLU A 100 1.70 -18.81 -29.32
CA GLU A 100 1.19 -17.92 -28.28
C GLU A 100 1.75 -18.27 -26.88
N ASP A 101 1.88 -19.57 -26.56
CA ASP A 101 2.51 -20.06 -25.32
C ASP A 101 3.95 -19.59 -25.08
N ARG A 102 4.79 -19.47 -26.12
CA ARG A 102 6.18 -18.99 -25.98
C ARG A 102 6.25 -17.48 -25.77
N ILE A 103 5.35 -16.74 -26.41
CA ILE A 103 5.23 -15.29 -26.25
C ILE A 103 4.73 -14.99 -24.84
N LEU A 104 3.71 -15.72 -24.38
CA LEU A 104 3.21 -15.66 -23.01
C LEU A 104 4.29 -16.01 -21.99
N GLN A 105 5.10 -17.05 -22.25
CA GLN A 105 6.23 -17.39 -21.39
C GLN A 105 7.30 -16.29 -21.37
N PHE A 106 7.67 -15.73 -22.51
CA PHE A 106 8.66 -14.64 -22.58
C PHE A 106 8.16 -13.37 -21.89
N THR A 107 6.89 -12.99 -22.10
CA THR A 107 6.22 -11.90 -21.39
C THR A 107 6.17 -12.16 -19.89
N HIS A 108 5.87 -13.40 -19.47
CA HIS A 108 5.91 -13.81 -18.07
C HIS A 108 7.32 -13.71 -17.47
N ASP A 109 8.36 -14.05 -18.23
CA ASP A 109 9.75 -13.98 -17.78
C ASP A 109 10.25 -12.52 -17.70
N TYR A 110 9.82 -11.65 -18.63
CA TYR A 110 10.26 -10.25 -18.73
C TYR A 110 9.44 -9.29 -17.83
N LEU A 111 8.17 -9.61 -17.57
CA LEU A 111 7.24 -8.86 -16.72
C LEU A 111 6.87 -9.61 -15.43
N ASN A 112 7.71 -10.56 -15.03
CA ASN A 112 7.41 -11.45 -13.90
C ASN A 112 6.95 -10.64 -12.67
N ILE A 113 6.14 -11.27 -11.80
CA ILE A 113 5.71 -10.67 -10.53
C ILE A 113 6.92 -10.25 -9.67
N PHE A 114 8.10 -10.81 -9.96
CA PHE A 114 9.37 -10.52 -9.32
C PHE A 114 10.24 -9.55 -10.15
N GLY A 115 10.90 -8.60 -9.49
CA GLY A 115 11.89 -7.69 -10.03
C GLY A 115 11.96 -6.36 -9.26
N ASP A 116 13.05 -5.62 -9.48
CA ASP A 116 13.26 -4.28 -8.92
C ASP A 116 12.22 -3.29 -9.44
N SER A 117 11.62 -2.51 -8.56
CA SER A 117 10.78 -1.36 -8.86
C SER A 117 9.65 -1.72 -9.81
N ARG A 118 9.03 -2.87 -9.55
CA ARG A 118 7.87 -3.39 -10.27
C ARG A 118 6.79 -2.31 -10.32
N LYS A 119 6.54 -1.66 -9.18
CA LYS A 119 5.62 -0.52 -9.07
C LYS A 119 6.31 0.59 -8.29
N VAL A 120 5.83 1.81 -8.49
CA VAL A 120 6.26 2.96 -7.71
C VAL A 120 5.04 3.51 -6.97
N ILE A 121 5.22 3.80 -5.68
CA ILE A 121 4.30 4.63 -4.90
C ILE A 121 4.76 6.07 -5.03
N GLU A 122 3.89 6.93 -5.54
CA GLU A 122 4.09 8.38 -5.48
C GLU A 122 3.38 8.96 -4.26
N ILE A 123 4.12 9.69 -3.45
CA ILE A 123 3.60 10.44 -2.31
C ILE A 123 3.67 11.93 -2.65
N SER A 124 2.52 12.50 -3.03
CA SER A 124 2.40 13.94 -3.25
C SER A 124 2.15 14.65 -1.93
N VAL A 125 3.04 15.59 -1.59
CA VAL A 125 3.01 16.36 -0.35
C VAL A 125 2.77 17.83 -0.65
N LYS A 126 1.67 18.39 -0.16
CA LYS A 126 1.41 19.83 -0.19
C LYS A 126 1.68 20.45 1.19
N LYS A 127 2.59 21.42 1.26
CA LYS A 127 2.95 22.20 2.46
C LYS A 127 3.04 23.69 2.12
N VAL A 128 2.21 24.53 2.74
CA VAL A 128 2.25 26.01 2.60
C VAL A 128 2.48 26.46 1.13
N GLN A 129 1.60 25.99 0.23
CA GLN A 129 1.63 26.26 -1.22
C GLN A 129 2.80 25.67 -2.02
N LYS A 130 3.73 24.94 -1.39
CA LYS A 130 4.73 24.12 -2.08
C LYS A 130 4.23 22.70 -2.25
N ASN A 131 4.50 22.11 -3.41
CA ASN A 131 4.23 20.71 -3.71
C ASN A 131 5.54 19.96 -3.87
N TYR A 132 5.63 18.79 -3.27
CA TYR A 132 6.76 17.88 -3.37
C TYR A 132 6.23 16.51 -3.74
N ASN A 133 6.93 15.81 -4.62
CA ASN A 133 6.63 14.42 -4.93
C ASN A 133 7.82 13.58 -4.51
N TYR A 134 7.54 12.52 -3.77
CA TYR A 134 8.48 11.50 -3.35
C TYR A 134 8.08 10.19 -4.01
N LEU A 135 9.07 9.45 -4.47
CA LEU A 135 8.83 8.15 -5.11
C LEU A 135 9.44 7.06 -4.24
N MET A 136 8.68 5.99 -4.02
CA MET A 136 9.16 4.77 -3.39
C MET A 136 9.00 3.59 -4.35
N GLY A 137 10.07 2.82 -4.55
CA GLY A 137 10.04 1.62 -5.38
C GLY A 137 9.44 0.44 -4.60
N ILE A 138 8.55 -0.32 -5.21
CA ILE A 138 8.13 -1.64 -4.73
C ILE A 138 8.91 -2.68 -5.52
N ASP A 139 9.84 -3.32 -4.84
CA ASP A 139 10.65 -4.43 -5.34
C ASP A 139 10.03 -5.74 -4.84
N ILE A 140 9.99 -6.78 -5.68
CA ILE A 140 9.40 -8.08 -5.30
C ILE A 140 10.38 -9.18 -5.72
N PHE A 141 10.78 -10.08 -4.83
CA PHE A 141 11.76 -11.12 -5.14
C PHE A 141 11.35 -12.47 -4.60
N GLN A 142 11.80 -13.55 -5.23
CA GLN A 142 11.73 -14.86 -4.61
C GLN A 142 12.81 -14.93 -3.53
N SER A 143 12.49 -15.50 -2.38
CA SER A 143 13.44 -15.51 -1.25
C SER A 143 14.76 -16.22 -1.56
N LYS A 144 14.74 -17.22 -2.46
CA LYS A 144 15.93 -17.95 -2.90
C LYS A 144 16.87 -17.15 -3.81
N ASP A 145 16.44 -16.00 -4.33
CA ASP A 145 17.22 -15.20 -5.29
C ASP A 145 18.04 -14.09 -4.61
N LEU A 146 17.95 -13.95 -3.28
CA LEU A 146 18.62 -12.91 -2.49
C LEU A 146 19.66 -13.52 -1.55
N ASP A 147 20.90 -13.68 -2.02
CA ASP A 147 22.03 -14.16 -1.20
C ASP A 147 22.44 -13.17 -0.08
N ASP A 148 22.11 -11.87 -0.21
CA ASP A 148 22.53 -10.78 0.69
C ASP A 148 21.39 -10.05 1.44
N SER A 149 20.15 -10.57 1.46
CA SER A 149 19.04 -9.94 2.22
C SER A 149 19.00 -10.37 3.69
N ASN A 150 18.53 -9.49 4.57
CA ASN A 150 18.20 -9.84 5.97
C ASN A 150 16.92 -10.70 6.10
N ALA A 151 16.35 -11.16 4.98
CA ALA A 151 15.08 -11.85 4.98
C ALA A 151 15.21 -13.26 5.60
N PRO A 152 14.27 -13.67 6.47
CA PRO A 152 14.28 -15.01 7.03
C PRO A 152 14.16 -16.06 5.92
N LYS A 153 14.98 -17.11 5.98
CA LYS A 153 15.01 -18.24 5.01
C LYS A 153 13.70 -19.05 4.88
N GLU A 154 12.63 -18.59 5.52
CA GLU A 154 11.34 -19.27 5.66
C GLU A 154 10.24 -18.66 4.78
N PHE A 155 10.51 -17.54 4.11
CA PHE A 155 9.54 -16.87 3.22
C PHE A 155 9.67 -17.34 1.77
N ASP A 156 8.56 -17.37 1.04
CA ASP A 156 8.57 -17.64 -0.40
C ASP A 156 8.95 -16.38 -1.20
N VAL A 157 8.44 -15.23 -0.74
CA VAL A 157 8.54 -13.94 -1.43
C VAL A 157 8.95 -12.85 -0.46
N ILE A 158 9.84 -11.97 -0.92
CA ILE A 158 10.25 -10.75 -0.22
C ILE A 158 9.76 -9.56 -1.04
N VAL A 159 9.14 -8.60 -0.38
CA VAL A 159 8.66 -7.36 -0.98
C VAL A 159 9.36 -6.22 -0.23
N THR A 160 10.07 -5.37 -0.96
CA THR A 160 10.76 -4.23 -0.37
C THR A 160 10.12 -2.94 -0.86
N LEU A 161 9.76 -2.05 0.06
CA LEU A 161 9.40 -0.68 -0.25
C LEU A 161 10.64 0.19 -0.04
N THR A 162 11.27 0.62 -1.11
CA THR A 162 12.52 1.38 -1.08
C THR A 162 12.24 2.87 -1.21
N ASP A 163 12.58 3.66 -0.19
CA ASP A 163 12.49 5.13 -0.25
C ASP A 163 13.59 5.73 -1.15
N SER A 164 13.49 7.02 -1.47
CA SER A 164 14.47 7.76 -2.27
C SER A 164 14.59 7.32 -3.73
N TYR A 165 13.53 6.75 -4.31
CA TYR A 165 13.54 6.33 -5.72
C TYR A 165 13.80 7.49 -6.71
N ASN A 166 13.42 8.72 -6.34
CA ASN A 166 13.74 9.94 -7.09
C ASN A 166 14.79 10.83 -6.40
N LEU A 167 15.68 10.23 -5.61
CA LEU A 167 16.72 10.91 -4.82
C LEU A 167 16.18 11.87 -3.74
N LYS A 168 14.89 11.74 -3.37
CA LYS A 168 14.28 12.47 -2.25
C LYS A 168 13.80 11.48 -1.21
N ASN A 169 14.22 11.68 0.04
CA ASN A 169 13.94 10.77 1.13
C ASN A 169 12.70 11.22 1.88
N PHE A 170 11.54 10.60 1.60
CA PHE A 170 10.30 10.96 2.28
C PHE A 170 10.37 10.69 3.78
N THR A 171 11.11 9.65 4.17
CA THR A 171 11.25 9.22 5.56
C THR A 171 11.98 10.30 6.38
N GLU A 172 13.10 10.78 5.87
CA GLU A 172 13.90 11.85 6.47
C GLU A 172 13.19 13.21 6.42
N ASP A 173 12.59 13.56 5.27
CA ASP A 173 12.00 14.89 5.07
C ASP A 173 10.67 15.06 5.84
N ILE A 174 9.86 14.00 5.93
CA ILE A 174 8.48 14.08 6.41
C ILE A 174 8.20 13.10 7.56
N TYR A 175 8.38 11.80 7.35
CA TYR A 175 7.90 10.76 8.28
C TYR A 175 8.52 10.90 9.69
N ASN A 176 9.84 11.07 9.76
CA ASN A 176 10.56 11.21 11.04
C ASN A 176 10.24 12.53 11.77
N ASN A 177 9.66 13.50 11.06
CA ASN A 177 9.37 14.85 11.57
C ASN A 177 7.89 15.08 11.92
N VAL A 178 7.06 14.03 11.91
CA VAL A 178 5.67 14.09 12.36
C VAL A 178 5.47 13.25 13.62
N SER A 179 4.36 13.45 14.33
CA SER A 179 4.06 12.68 15.54
C SER A 179 3.93 11.18 15.26
N VAL A 180 4.09 10.37 16.31
CA VAL A 180 3.93 8.91 16.24
C VAL A 180 2.54 8.51 15.68
N THR A 181 1.51 9.29 15.99
CA THR A 181 0.16 9.05 15.46
C THR A 181 0.12 9.24 13.94
N PHE A 182 0.76 10.29 13.42
CA PHE A 182 0.88 10.49 11.97
C PHE A 182 1.79 9.44 11.32
N GLN A 183 2.90 9.07 11.96
CA GLN A 183 3.77 7.98 11.49
C GLN A 183 2.98 6.68 11.34
N THR A 184 2.16 6.33 12.34
CA THR A 184 1.31 5.13 12.30
C THR A 184 0.32 5.19 11.15
N LYS A 185 -0.32 6.34 10.94
CA LYS A 185 -1.24 6.53 9.81
C LYS A 185 -0.53 6.39 8.46
N ILE A 186 0.60 7.07 8.27
CA ILE A 186 1.39 7.01 7.04
C ILE A 186 1.85 5.58 6.75
N LYS A 187 2.36 4.89 7.78
CA LYS A 187 2.73 3.48 7.72
C LYS A 187 1.57 2.64 7.19
N ASN A 188 0.39 2.76 7.80
CA ASN A 188 -0.78 1.97 7.40
C ASN A 188 -1.23 2.30 5.98
N ASP A 189 -1.26 3.58 5.60
CA ASP A 189 -1.61 4.01 4.24
C ASP A 189 -0.65 3.38 3.21
N CYS A 190 0.66 3.42 3.45
CA CYS A 190 1.68 2.84 2.57
C CYS A 190 1.61 1.31 2.54
N MET A 191 1.46 0.66 3.70
CA MET A 191 1.33 -0.81 3.78
C MET A 191 0.11 -1.32 3.01
N ASN A 192 -1.03 -0.62 3.11
CA ASN A 192 -2.24 -0.96 2.35
C ASN A 192 -2.00 -0.85 0.83
N LEU A 193 -1.21 0.14 0.39
CA LEU A 193 -0.84 0.26 -1.02
C LEU A 193 0.08 -0.87 -1.46
N VAL A 194 1.08 -1.22 -0.66
CA VAL A 194 1.97 -2.37 -0.96
C VAL A 194 1.15 -3.65 -1.06
N GLU A 195 0.29 -3.94 -0.08
CA GLU A 195 -0.59 -5.12 -0.07
C GLU A 195 -1.55 -5.16 -1.26
N GLY A 196 -2.14 -4.01 -1.61
CA GLY A 196 -2.96 -3.87 -2.82
C GLY A 196 -2.19 -4.18 -4.09
N ASN A 197 -0.90 -3.87 -4.11
CA ASN A 197 -0.03 -4.02 -5.26
C ASN A 197 0.56 -5.42 -5.44
N ILE A 198 0.51 -6.26 -4.42
CA ILE A 198 0.96 -7.66 -4.48
C ILE A 198 -0.20 -8.67 -4.58
N LYS A 199 -1.44 -8.20 -4.78
CA LYS A 199 -2.62 -9.07 -4.97
C LYS A 199 -2.46 -10.08 -6.12
N GLU A 200 -1.66 -9.74 -7.14
CA GLU A 200 -1.33 -10.63 -8.25
C GLU A 200 -0.68 -11.96 -7.78
N LEU A 201 -0.05 -11.98 -6.60
CA LEU A 201 0.48 -13.22 -6.00
C LEU A 201 -0.61 -14.24 -5.63
N GLU A 202 -1.87 -13.82 -5.46
CA GLU A 202 -3.00 -14.76 -5.27
C GLU A 202 -3.15 -15.70 -6.47
N ASN A 203 -2.92 -15.18 -7.68
CA ASN A 203 -2.98 -15.98 -8.91
C ASN A 203 -1.84 -17.00 -8.93
N PHE A 204 -0.64 -16.63 -8.49
CA PHE A 204 0.47 -17.56 -8.34
C PHE A 204 0.18 -18.65 -7.29
N ALA A 205 -0.45 -18.29 -6.18
CA ALA A 205 -0.85 -19.23 -5.12
C ALA A 205 -1.85 -20.26 -5.66
N SER A 206 -2.82 -19.82 -6.46
CA SER A 206 -3.82 -20.68 -7.12
C SER A 206 -3.19 -21.63 -8.14
N ILE A 207 -2.30 -21.14 -9.00
CA ILE A 207 -1.63 -21.96 -10.01
C ILE A 207 -0.76 -23.04 -9.34
N SER A 208 0.00 -22.65 -8.33
CA SER A 208 0.87 -23.55 -7.57
C SER A 208 0.12 -24.42 -6.55
N LYS A 209 -1.18 -24.18 -6.35
CA LYS A 209 -2.07 -24.87 -5.39
C LYS A 209 -1.51 -24.90 -3.97
N ARG A 210 -0.78 -23.86 -3.57
CA ARG A 210 -0.19 -23.73 -2.23
C ARG A 210 -0.30 -22.31 -1.72
N LYS A 211 -0.17 -22.16 -0.40
CA LYS A 211 -0.02 -20.84 0.22
C LYS A 211 1.38 -20.29 -0.08
N ILE A 212 1.48 -18.96 -0.15
CA ILE A 212 2.73 -18.22 -0.33
C ILE A 212 2.98 -17.42 0.95
N SER A 213 4.11 -17.64 1.60
CA SER A 213 4.57 -16.77 2.69
C SER A 213 5.27 -15.53 2.10
N VAL A 214 4.82 -14.34 2.52
CA VAL A 214 5.37 -13.07 2.04
C VAL A 214 5.94 -12.28 3.22
N TYR A 215 7.19 -11.83 3.08
CA TYR A 215 7.82 -10.85 3.96
C TYR A 215 7.81 -9.48 3.28
N ILE A 216 7.32 -8.46 3.98
CA ILE A 216 7.28 -7.09 3.49
C ILE A 216 8.22 -6.26 4.36
N GLU A 217 9.30 -5.76 3.75
CA GLU A 217 10.26 -4.84 4.35
C GLU A 217 9.93 -3.42 3.90
N THR A 218 9.80 -2.49 4.85
CA THR A 218 9.52 -1.08 4.52
C THR A 218 10.30 -0.13 5.44
N PRO A 219 10.56 1.12 5.03
CA PRO A 219 11.17 2.13 5.90
C PRO A 219 10.31 2.44 7.15
N PHE A 220 9.05 2.01 7.16
CA PHE A 220 8.10 2.21 8.26
C PHE A 220 8.01 0.98 9.18
N GLY A 221 8.78 -0.06 8.88
CA GLY A 221 8.84 -1.33 9.60
C GLY A 221 8.12 -2.47 8.91
N ASP A 222 8.43 -3.68 9.36
CA ASP A 222 8.19 -4.89 8.57
C ASP A 222 6.86 -5.56 8.90
N LYS A 223 6.39 -6.40 7.97
CA LYS A 223 5.19 -7.22 8.13
C LYS A 223 5.34 -8.56 7.43
N SER A 224 4.79 -9.60 8.03
CA SER A 224 4.65 -10.91 7.39
C SER A 224 3.19 -11.21 7.12
N LEU A 225 2.89 -11.83 5.98
CA LEU A 225 1.55 -12.30 5.65
C LEU A 225 1.59 -13.60 4.84
N VAL A 226 0.45 -14.26 4.74
CA VAL A 226 0.31 -15.50 3.97
C VAL A 226 -0.81 -15.33 2.95
N ILE A 227 -0.45 -15.43 1.68
CA ILE A 227 -1.40 -15.37 0.57
C ILE A 227 -1.92 -16.77 0.28
N SER A 228 -3.24 -16.91 0.26
CA SER A 228 -3.90 -18.19 -0.01
C SER A 228 -4.40 -18.26 -1.45
N PRO A 229 -4.51 -19.48 -2.03
CA PRO A 229 -5.17 -19.67 -3.31
C PRO A 229 -6.56 -19.03 -3.36
N ASN A 230 -6.83 -18.30 -4.44
CA ASN A 230 -8.19 -17.85 -4.77
C ASN A 230 -8.97 -18.98 -5.48
N LYS A 231 -10.27 -18.74 -5.75
CA LYS A 231 -11.14 -19.73 -6.41
C LYS A 231 -11.01 -19.78 -7.93
N LYS A 232 -10.20 -18.89 -8.53
CA LYS A 232 -10.08 -18.80 -9.99
C LYS A 232 -9.34 -20.03 -10.51
N THR A 233 -9.86 -20.60 -11.58
CA THR A 233 -9.23 -21.67 -12.35
C THR A 233 -8.00 -21.15 -13.08
N LYS A 234 -7.12 -22.07 -13.49
CA LYS A 234 -5.93 -21.72 -14.28
C LYS A 234 -6.30 -20.99 -15.59
N GLU A 235 -7.39 -21.41 -16.24
CA GLU A 235 -7.91 -20.78 -17.46
C GLU A 235 -8.43 -19.36 -17.21
N GLU A 236 -9.17 -19.13 -16.12
CA GLU A 236 -9.64 -17.79 -15.73
C GLU A 236 -8.48 -16.83 -15.41
N ILE A 237 -7.44 -17.33 -14.74
CA ILE A 237 -6.23 -16.55 -14.44
C ILE A 237 -5.48 -16.18 -15.71
N THR A 238 -5.25 -17.15 -16.61
CA THR A 238 -4.59 -16.90 -17.90
C THR A 238 -5.38 -15.89 -18.74
N LYS A 239 -6.71 -15.99 -18.75
CA LYS A 239 -7.58 -15.06 -19.47
C LYS A 239 -7.52 -13.63 -18.91
N GLU A 240 -7.50 -13.46 -17.59
CA GLU A 240 -7.38 -12.15 -16.93
C GLU A 240 -6.06 -11.45 -17.25
N TYR A 241 -4.95 -12.19 -17.25
CA TYR A 241 -3.65 -11.64 -17.67
C TYR A 241 -3.69 -11.15 -19.13
N ASN A 242 -4.35 -11.91 -20.02
CA ASN A 242 -4.51 -11.51 -21.41
C ASN A 242 -5.42 -10.28 -21.57
N GLU A 243 -6.52 -10.19 -20.81
CA GLU A 243 -7.41 -9.03 -20.82
C GLU A 243 -6.74 -7.75 -20.28
N ILE A 244 -5.92 -7.84 -19.22
CA ILE A 244 -5.16 -6.68 -18.70
C ILE A 244 -4.18 -6.14 -19.76
N LEU A 245 -3.49 -7.03 -20.48
CA LEU A 245 -2.57 -6.65 -21.56
C LEU A 245 -3.30 -5.95 -22.72
N ILE A 246 -4.56 -6.36 -22.99
CA ILE A 246 -5.44 -5.78 -24.01
C ILE A 246 -6.02 -4.43 -23.56
N GLU A 247 -6.54 -4.31 -22.33
CA GLU A 247 -7.12 -3.05 -21.82
C GLU A 247 -6.09 -1.91 -21.78
N TRP A 248 -4.82 -2.24 -21.51
CA TRP A 248 -3.70 -1.31 -21.60
C TRP A 248 -3.37 -0.92 -23.03
N TRP A 249 -3.51 -1.84 -23.99
CA TRP A 249 -3.32 -1.55 -25.41
C TRP A 249 -4.38 -0.56 -25.94
N GLU A 250 -5.64 -0.76 -25.56
CA GLU A 250 -6.74 0.14 -25.96
C GLU A 250 -6.63 1.54 -25.35
N LYS A 251 -6.06 1.67 -24.13
CA LYS A 251 -5.81 2.97 -23.48
C LYS A 251 -4.59 3.72 -24.03
N SER A 252 -3.73 3.05 -24.81
CA SER A 252 -2.53 3.62 -25.42
C SER A 252 -2.69 4.04 -26.89
N LEU A 253 -3.90 3.90 -27.46
CA LEU A 253 -4.31 4.36 -28.79
C LEU A 253 -5.08 5.68 -28.71
#